data_AF-A0A0F9CBI3-F1
#
_entry.id   AF-A0A0F9CBI3-F1
#
_cell.length_a   1.000
_cell.length_b   1.000
_cell.length_c   1.000
_cell.angle_alpha   90.00
_cell.angle_beta   90.00
_cell.angle_gamma   90.00
#
_symmetry.space_group_name_H-M   'P 1'
#
loop_
_entity.id
_entity.type
_entity.pdbx_description
1 polymer ?
#
loop_
_entity_poly.entity_id
_entity_poly.type
_entity_poly.pdbx_seq_one_letter_code
_entity_poly.pdbx_strand_id
1 'polypeptide(L)'
;MRTVQYTTEGLVNLFQKKSVLTLAMIMQTLGTTVKMTAFRKLKTLSYRASYSHSGKYYTLNEIARYDEYGLWSFNRIHFSRNGSLIQTIEGLIDSAESGYFASELKTTLQVRVQDALFKLYCSQKLKRQQIGGEYLYLSADKWQDQLERRKQLIEANEKEKGLYFQSSFDSAEIRSCLQVFLSMLNEKQRRLYVGFESMKLGRGGDLILSRITGMNVKTIARGRKELLAHDISPDRIRREGAGRPAIKKN
;
A
#
# COMPACT_ATOMS: atom_id res chain seq x y z
N MET A 1 54.85 7.81 6.48
CA MET A 1 54.03 6.73 5.86
C MET A 1 53.56 7.22 4.49
N ARG A 2 53.88 6.50 3.40
CA ARG A 2 53.41 6.81 2.05
C ARG A 2 51.93 6.40 1.94
N THR A 3 51.04 7.36 1.73
CA THR A 3 49.61 7.10 1.53
C THR A 3 49.41 6.46 0.16
N VAL A 4 48.90 5.22 0.12
CA VAL A 4 48.55 4.54 -1.14
C VAL A 4 47.51 5.38 -1.87
N GLN A 5 47.85 5.88 -3.07
CA GLN A 5 46.93 6.62 -3.91
C GLN A 5 46.05 5.64 -4.68
N TYR A 6 44.78 5.57 -4.30
CA TYR A 6 43.77 4.82 -5.06
C TYR A 6 43.20 5.73 -6.14
N THR A 7 43.50 5.42 -7.41
CA THR A 7 43.03 6.14 -8.60
C THR A 7 41.55 5.85 -8.85
N THR A 8 40.77 6.91 -9.10
CA THR A 8 39.32 6.84 -9.33
C THR A 8 38.95 6.60 -10.79
N GLU A 9 39.89 6.79 -11.72
CA GLU A 9 39.68 6.65 -13.17
C GLU A 9 39.23 5.23 -13.57
N GLY A 10 39.88 4.20 -13.03
CA GLY A 10 39.50 2.81 -13.29
C GLY A 10 38.08 2.49 -12.82
N LEU A 11 37.65 3.10 -11.71
CA LEU A 11 36.31 2.93 -11.18
C LEU A 11 35.25 3.63 -12.03
N VAL A 12 35.52 4.86 -12.50
CA VAL A 12 34.63 5.59 -13.40
C VAL A 12 34.45 4.84 -14.72
N ASN A 13 35.54 4.34 -15.31
CA ASN A 13 35.49 3.53 -16.54
C ASN A 13 34.66 2.25 -16.35
N LEU A 14 34.76 1.61 -15.18
CA LEU A 14 33.96 0.42 -14.88
C LEU A 14 32.47 0.76 -14.75
N PHE A 15 32.13 1.89 -14.12
CA PHE A 15 30.76 2.39 -14.06
C PHE A 15 30.21 2.74 -15.44
N GLN A 16 31.01 3.35 -16.33
CA GLN A 16 30.56 3.63 -17.70
C GLN A 16 30.23 2.34 -18.49
N LYS A 17 30.98 1.26 -18.26
CA LYS A 17 30.76 -0.04 -18.93
C LYS A 17 29.58 -0.83 -18.37
N LYS A 18 29.39 -0.85 -17.04
CA LYS A 18 28.40 -1.71 -16.38
C LYS A 18 27.18 -0.97 -15.82
N SER A 19 27.24 0.35 -15.72
CA SER A 19 26.28 1.28 -15.09
C SER A 19 26.03 1.07 -13.60
N VAL A 20 25.89 -0.18 -13.15
CA VAL A 20 25.60 -0.56 -11.77
C VAL A 20 26.62 -1.58 -11.27
N LEU A 21 27.16 -1.34 -10.08
CA LEU A 21 28.19 -2.18 -9.45
C LEU A 21 27.80 -2.60 -8.03
N THR A 22 28.34 -3.72 -7.57
CA THR A 22 28.27 -4.15 -6.17
C THR A 22 29.48 -3.64 -5.39
N LEU A 23 29.37 -3.60 -4.06
CA LEU A 23 30.50 -3.19 -3.21
C LEU A 23 31.75 -4.04 -3.44
N ALA A 24 31.59 -5.35 -3.68
CA ALA A 24 32.70 -6.26 -3.94
C ALA A 24 33.48 -5.89 -5.22
N MET A 25 32.78 -5.58 -6.31
CA MET A 25 33.42 -5.13 -7.57
C MET A 25 34.16 -3.80 -7.38
N ILE A 26 33.56 -2.87 -6.62
CA ILE A 26 34.17 -1.56 -6.34
C ILE A 26 35.45 -1.75 -5.52
N MET A 27 35.40 -2.57 -4.48
CA MET A 27 36.55 -2.89 -3.63
C MET A 27 37.68 -3.57 -4.40
N GLN A 28 37.35 -4.53 -5.27
CA GLN A 28 38.31 -5.20 -6.15
C GLN A 28 38.97 -4.21 -7.12
N THR A 29 38.20 -3.30 -7.71
CA THR A 29 38.70 -2.30 -8.67
C THR A 29 39.62 -1.28 -7.99
N LEU A 30 39.30 -0.90 -6.75
CA LEU A 30 40.14 -0.02 -5.94
C LEU A 30 41.32 -0.76 -5.28
N GLY A 31 41.42 -2.09 -5.38
CA GLY A 31 42.46 -2.86 -4.70
C GLY A 31 42.42 -2.74 -3.17
N THR A 32 41.22 -2.54 -2.58
CA THR A 32 41.05 -2.37 -1.14
C THR A 32 40.15 -3.44 -0.53
N THR A 33 40.52 -3.93 0.64
CA THR A 33 39.68 -4.83 1.46
C THR A 33 38.82 -4.05 2.47
N VAL A 34 38.98 -2.72 2.55
CA VAL A 34 38.33 -1.88 3.56
C VAL A 34 37.12 -1.15 2.94
N LYS A 35 35.92 -1.52 3.37
CA LYS A 35 34.65 -0.91 2.90
C LYS A 35 34.63 0.61 3.05
N MET A 36 35.13 1.13 4.17
CA MET A 36 35.15 2.57 4.43
C MET A 36 36.00 3.36 3.42
N THR A 37 37.10 2.78 2.94
CA THR A 37 37.93 3.37 1.89
C THR A 37 37.17 3.45 0.57
N ALA A 38 36.45 2.38 0.20
CA ALA A 38 35.59 2.37 -0.98
C ALA A 38 34.48 3.42 -0.88
N PHE A 39 33.77 3.51 0.24
CA PHE A 39 32.73 4.54 0.43
C PHE A 39 33.27 5.97 0.40
N ARG A 40 34.44 6.23 0.99
CA ARG A 40 35.07 7.55 0.94
C ARG A 40 35.38 7.97 -0.49
N LYS A 41 35.85 7.04 -1.33
CA LYS A 41 36.11 7.29 -2.76
C LYS A 41 34.82 7.37 -3.59
N LEU A 42 33.80 6.59 -3.28
CA LEU A 42 32.50 6.71 -3.94
C LEU A 42 31.84 8.07 -3.66
N LYS A 43 31.98 8.60 -2.43
CA LYS A 43 31.45 9.92 -2.07
C LYS A 43 32.02 11.04 -2.93
N THR A 44 33.29 10.96 -3.34
CA THR A 44 33.89 11.98 -4.23
C THR A 44 33.34 11.92 -5.65
N LEU A 45 32.66 10.84 -6.03
CA LEU A 45 32.06 10.64 -7.36
C LEU A 45 30.53 10.81 -7.35
N SER A 46 29.95 11.39 -6.29
CA SER A 46 28.51 11.62 -6.19
C SER A 46 27.66 10.36 -6.44
N TYR A 47 28.09 9.22 -5.87
CA TYR A 47 27.40 7.96 -6.06
C TYR A 47 25.98 7.93 -5.47
N ARG A 48 25.21 6.93 -5.90
CA ARG A 48 23.88 6.60 -5.39
C ARG A 48 23.80 5.12 -5.07
N ALA A 49 23.16 4.80 -3.95
CA ALA A 49 22.84 3.43 -3.58
C ALA A 49 21.41 3.10 -4.01
N SER A 50 21.15 1.83 -4.34
CA SER A 50 19.81 1.37 -4.66
C SER A 50 18.91 1.47 -3.44
N TYR A 51 17.67 1.93 -3.59
CA TYR A 51 16.69 1.80 -2.50
C TYR A 51 16.10 0.38 -2.44
N SER A 52 16.22 -0.36 -3.54
CA SER A 52 15.90 -1.79 -3.62
C SER A 52 17.05 -2.67 -3.13
N HIS A 53 16.80 -3.97 -2.98
CA HIS A 53 17.81 -4.99 -2.65
C HIS A 53 18.66 -4.66 -1.41
N SER A 54 18.07 -3.95 -0.44
CA SER A 54 18.76 -3.51 0.78
C SER A 54 20.00 -2.63 0.54
N GLY A 55 20.04 -1.85 -0.55
CA GLY A 55 21.17 -0.94 -0.80
C GLY A 55 22.47 -1.60 -1.26
N LYS A 56 22.38 -2.80 -1.85
CA LYS A 56 23.54 -3.58 -2.29
C LYS A 56 24.20 -3.08 -3.58
N TYR A 57 23.48 -2.26 -4.35
CA TYR A 57 23.92 -1.81 -5.67
C TYR A 57 24.20 -0.32 -5.66
N TYR A 58 25.19 0.08 -6.45
CA TYR A 58 25.67 1.44 -6.53
C TYR A 58 25.76 1.88 -7.99
N THR A 59 25.52 3.16 -8.23
CA THR A 59 25.66 3.83 -9.52
C THR A 59 26.25 5.23 -9.32
N LEU A 60 26.66 5.89 -10.39
CA LEU A 60 27.01 7.31 -10.38
C LEU A 60 25.80 8.14 -10.79
N ASN A 61 25.63 9.31 -10.17
CA ASN A 61 24.50 10.18 -10.46
C ASN A 61 24.48 10.66 -11.93
N GLU A 62 25.64 10.79 -12.56
CA GLU A 62 25.79 11.18 -13.97
C GLU A 62 25.33 10.09 -14.96
N ILE A 63 25.31 8.83 -14.55
CA ILE A 63 24.95 7.69 -15.41
C ILE A 63 23.46 7.34 -15.25
N ALA A 64 22.89 7.61 -14.08
CA ALA A 64 21.51 7.29 -13.77
C ALA A 64 20.54 8.14 -14.62
N ARG A 65 19.62 7.48 -15.32
CA ARG A 65 18.59 8.13 -16.15
C ARG A 65 17.28 8.18 -15.38
N TYR A 66 17.10 9.23 -14.59
CA TYR A 66 15.90 9.41 -13.79
C TYR A 66 14.69 9.81 -14.64
N ASP A 67 13.53 9.30 -14.27
CA ASP A 67 12.23 9.71 -14.80
C ASP A 67 11.72 11.00 -14.13
N GLU A 68 10.47 11.38 -14.44
CA GLU A 68 9.79 12.55 -13.88
C GLU A 68 9.64 12.50 -12.35
N TYR A 69 9.62 11.30 -11.77
CA TYR A 69 9.54 11.07 -10.33
C TYR A 69 10.91 11.03 -9.66
N GLY A 70 11.99 11.21 -10.42
CA GLY A 70 13.36 11.10 -9.93
C GLY A 70 13.77 9.65 -9.66
N LEU A 71 13.11 8.67 -10.28
CA LEU A 71 13.38 7.24 -10.13
C LEU A 71 14.12 6.71 -11.36
N TRP A 72 15.04 5.77 -11.14
CA TRP A 72 15.71 5.06 -12.22
C TRP A 72 15.70 3.56 -11.94
N SER A 73 15.23 2.80 -12.93
CA SER A 73 15.20 1.35 -12.88
C SER A 73 16.20 0.77 -13.87
N PHE A 74 17.08 -0.10 -13.39
CA PHE A 74 18.07 -0.82 -14.19
C PHE A 74 18.08 -2.30 -13.80
N ASN A 75 17.67 -3.19 -14.70
CA ASN A 75 17.64 -4.64 -14.46
C ASN A 75 16.96 -5.03 -13.13
N ARG A 76 15.76 -4.48 -12.86
CA ARG A 76 15.00 -4.65 -11.61
C ARG A 76 15.66 -4.05 -10.36
N ILE A 77 16.75 -3.31 -10.50
CA ILE A 77 17.38 -2.55 -9.42
C ILE A 77 16.90 -1.11 -9.53
N HIS A 78 16.35 -0.62 -8.43
CA HIS A 78 15.75 0.70 -8.38
C HIS A 78 16.59 1.68 -7.57
N PHE A 79 16.75 2.87 -8.13
CA PHE A 79 17.48 4.02 -7.60
C PHE A 79 16.58 5.24 -7.56
N SER A 80 16.88 6.14 -6.65
CA SER A 80 16.15 7.39 -6.48
C SER A 80 17.15 8.53 -6.33
N ARG A 81 16.82 9.68 -6.93
CA ARG A 81 17.58 10.92 -6.74
C ARG A 81 17.59 11.35 -5.26
N ASN A 82 16.51 11.04 -4.54
CA ASN A 82 16.33 11.29 -3.10
C ASN A 82 17.08 10.27 -2.21
N GLY A 83 17.74 9.27 -2.78
CA GLY A 83 18.52 8.28 -2.04
C GLY A 83 17.71 7.10 -1.54
N SER A 84 17.46 7.03 -0.23
CA SER A 84 16.84 5.86 0.42
C SER A 84 15.33 5.77 0.16
N LEU A 85 14.76 4.56 0.27
CA LEU A 85 13.31 4.33 0.06
C LEU A 85 12.43 5.26 0.90
N ILE A 86 12.84 5.52 2.15
CA ILE A 86 12.13 6.40 3.08
C ILE A 86 12.10 7.84 2.54
N GLN A 87 13.27 8.37 2.14
CA GLN A 87 13.39 9.73 1.60
C GLN A 87 12.69 9.86 0.24
N THR A 88 12.68 8.80 -0.56
CA THR A 88 11.94 8.75 -1.82
C THR A 88 10.45 8.84 -1.58
N ILE A 89 9.89 8.03 -0.68
CA ILE A 89 8.46 8.05 -0.36
C ILE A 89 8.05 9.41 0.21
N GLU A 90 8.84 9.96 1.14
CA GLU A 90 8.62 11.31 1.70
C GLU A 90 8.59 12.37 0.59
N GLY A 91 9.62 12.40 -0.27
CA GLY A 91 9.68 13.37 -1.37
C GLY A 91 8.57 13.20 -2.41
N LEU A 92 8.15 11.97 -2.73
CA LEU A 92 7.03 11.72 -3.65
C LEU A 92 5.72 12.22 -3.08
N ILE A 93 5.45 11.96 -1.79
CA ILE A 93 4.21 12.40 -1.16
C ILE A 93 4.21 13.92 -0.99
N ASP A 94 5.35 14.55 -0.67
CA ASP A 94 5.44 16.00 -0.50
C ASP A 94 5.25 16.79 -1.80
N SER A 95 5.66 16.21 -2.94
CA SER A 95 5.45 16.78 -4.27
C SER A 95 4.09 16.43 -4.88
N ALA A 96 3.39 15.41 -4.36
CA ALA A 96 2.09 15.01 -4.85
C ALA A 96 1.01 16.07 -4.61
N GLU A 97 0.10 16.22 -5.56
CA GLU A 97 -1.05 17.10 -5.38
C GLU A 97 -2.16 16.47 -4.54
N SER A 98 -2.30 15.13 -4.55
CA SER A 98 -3.42 14.39 -3.94
C SER A 98 -2.97 13.25 -3.02
N GLY A 99 -1.72 13.29 -2.54
CA GLY A 99 -1.10 12.21 -1.77
C GLY A 99 -1.01 10.90 -2.55
N TYR A 100 -0.74 9.80 -1.86
CA TYR A 100 -0.67 8.47 -2.50
C TYR A 100 -1.27 7.35 -1.65
N PHE A 101 -1.93 6.40 -2.30
CA PHE A 101 -2.25 5.11 -1.69
C PHE A 101 -1.01 4.22 -1.61
N ALA A 102 -1.00 3.29 -0.65
CA ALA A 102 0.08 2.30 -0.54
C ALA A 102 0.22 1.42 -1.81
N SER A 103 -0.88 1.14 -2.48
CA SER A 103 -0.95 0.38 -3.74
C SER A 103 -0.30 1.14 -4.90
N GLU A 104 -0.60 2.44 -5.03
CA GLU A 104 0.00 3.35 -6.01
C GLU A 104 1.52 3.42 -5.81
N LEU A 105 1.99 3.71 -4.59
CA LEU A 105 3.41 3.77 -4.28
C LEU A 105 4.13 2.45 -4.56
N LYS A 106 3.51 1.31 -4.23
CA LYS A 106 4.07 0.00 -4.53
C LYS A 106 4.23 -0.21 -6.04
N THR A 107 3.29 0.27 -6.83
CA THR A 107 3.31 0.15 -8.30
C THR A 107 4.40 1.02 -8.90
N THR A 108 4.50 2.29 -8.46
CA THR A 108 5.51 3.24 -8.92
C THR A 108 6.93 2.85 -8.49
N LEU A 109 7.12 2.48 -7.22
CA LEU A 109 8.45 2.16 -6.66
C LEU A 109 8.88 0.71 -6.92
N GLN A 110 7.96 -0.16 -7.38
CA GLN A 110 8.19 -1.58 -7.67
C GLN A 110 8.78 -2.40 -6.50
N VAL A 111 8.65 -1.89 -5.27
CA VAL A 111 9.12 -2.54 -4.03
C VAL A 111 8.03 -2.53 -2.96
N ARG A 112 8.20 -3.33 -1.91
CA ARG A 112 7.32 -3.29 -0.73
C ARG A 112 7.55 -1.98 0.05
N VAL A 113 6.47 -1.26 0.33
CA VAL A 113 6.50 0.08 0.94
C VAL A 113 5.95 0.12 2.37
N GLN A 114 5.34 -0.96 2.86
CA GLN A 114 4.57 -0.97 4.11
C GLN A 114 5.42 -0.57 5.32
N ASP A 115 6.62 -1.15 5.47
CA ASP A 115 7.49 -0.88 6.61
C ASP A 115 8.04 0.56 6.58
N ALA A 116 8.36 1.06 5.38
CA ALA A 116 8.84 2.43 5.19
C ALA A 116 7.74 3.45 5.50
N LEU A 117 6.52 3.21 5.02
CA LEU A 117 5.34 4.04 5.31
C LEU A 117 4.98 4.01 6.80
N PHE A 118 5.02 2.84 7.43
CA PHE A 118 4.80 2.72 8.87
C PHE A 118 5.83 3.52 9.67
N LYS A 119 7.10 3.43 9.30
CA LYS A 119 8.17 4.21 9.94
C LYS A 119 7.96 5.71 9.78
N LEU A 120 7.64 6.18 8.57
CA LEU A 120 7.37 7.60 8.29
C LEU A 120 6.17 8.13 9.09
N TYR A 121 5.11 7.34 9.17
CA TYR A 121 3.93 7.66 9.98
C TYR A 121 4.25 7.73 11.48
N CYS A 122 4.97 6.73 12.02
CA CYS A 122 5.40 6.75 13.43
C CYS A 122 6.29 7.95 13.75
N SER A 123 7.14 8.38 12.82
CA SER A 123 7.96 9.58 12.97
C SER A 123 7.20 10.89 12.71
N GLN A 124 5.87 10.85 12.55
CA GLN A 124 5.00 12.02 12.29
C GLN A 124 5.36 12.82 11.02
N LYS A 125 6.12 12.22 10.08
CA LYS A 125 6.47 12.84 8.80
C LYS A 125 5.33 12.76 7.78
N LEU A 126 4.41 11.82 7.98
CA LEU A 126 3.24 11.63 7.14
C LEU A 126 1.98 11.55 7.99
N LYS A 127 0.88 12.03 7.43
CA LYS A 127 -0.47 11.70 7.89
C LYS A 127 -1.01 10.53 7.08
N ARG A 128 -1.96 9.81 7.68
CA ARG A 128 -2.59 8.65 7.06
C ARG A 128 -4.09 8.70 7.29
N GLN A 129 -4.87 8.65 6.21
CA GLN A 129 -6.33 8.59 6.23
C GLN A 129 -6.79 7.28 5.60
N GLN A 130 -7.80 6.63 6.18
CA GLN A 130 -8.42 5.46 5.56
C GLN A 130 -9.51 5.91 4.58
N ILE A 131 -9.44 5.45 3.33
CA ILE A 131 -10.47 5.66 2.31
C ILE A 131 -10.80 4.29 1.73
N GLY A 132 -12.02 3.82 1.97
CA GLY A 132 -12.43 2.44 1.66
C GLY A 132 -11.55 1.41 2.39
N GLY A 133 -11.02 0.46 1.61
CA GLY A 133 -10.16 -0.62 2.10
C GLY A 133 -8.66 -0.30 2.18
N GLU A 134 -8.23 0.90 1.77
CA GLU A 134 -6.82 1.28 1.67
C GLU A 134 -6.49 2.54 2.48
N TYR A 135 -5.19 2.73 2.74
CA TYR A 135 -4.67 3.90 3.41
C TYR A 135 -4.07 4.87 2.40
N LEU A 136 -4.60 6.10 2.41
CA LEU A 136 -4.03 7.25 1.75
C LEU A 136 -2.99 7.89 2.67
N TYR A 137 -1.79 8.09 2.15
CA TYR A 137 -0.69 8.75 2.83
C TYR A 137 -0.52 10.17 2.28
N LEU A 138 -0.36 11.09 3.22
CA LEU A 138 -0.42 12.54 2.99
C LEU A 138 0.80 13.20 3.63
N SER A 139 1.29 14.25 3.03
CA SER A 139 2.36 15.09 3.57
C SER A 139 1.90 15.72 4.88
N ALA A 140 2.77 15.77 5.90
CA ALA A 140 2.39 16.33 7.20
C ALA A 140 1.92 17.80 7.12
N ASP A 141 2.49 18.58 6.20
CA ASP A 141 2.23 20.01 6.08
C ASP A 141 1.05 20.34 5.15
N LYS A 142 0.80 19.50 4.15
CA LYS A 142 -0.20 19.75 3.08
C LYS A 142 -1.38 18.78 3.10
N TRP A 143 -1.56 18.03 4.20
CA TRP A 143 -2.49 16.91 4.23
C TRP A 143 -3.94 17.30 3.93
N GLN A 144 -4.37 18.50 4.35
CA GLN A 144 -5.73 19.01 4.08
C GLN A 144 -5.97 19.18 2.59
N ASP A 145 -5.10 19.92 1.91
CA ASP A 145 -5.20 20.20 0.48
C ASP A 145 -5.11 18.92 -0.34
N GLN A 146 -4.18 18.03 0.02
CA GLN A 146 -4.00 16.74 -0.66
C GLN A 146 -5.20 15.83 -0.48
N LEU A 147 -5.78 15.78 0.72
CA LEU A 147 -6.97 14.97 1.00
C LEU A 147 -8.18 15.50 0.21
N GLU A 148 -8.38 16.81 0.18
CA GLU A 148 -9.50 17.43 -0.52
C GLU A 148 -9.40 17.19 -2.04
N ARG A 149 -8.23 17.43 -2.64
CA ARG A 149 -7.98 17.10 -4.05
C ARG A 149 -8.19 15.63 -4.35
N ARG A 150 -7.78 14.74 -3.43
CA ARG A 150 -8.00 13.30 -3.60
C ARG A 150 -9.49 12.94 -3.62
N LYS A 151 -10.30 13.53 -2.73
CA LYS A 151 -11.75 13.32 -2.72
C LYS A 151 -12.37 13.78 -4.04
N GLN A 152 -12.03 14.97 -4.52
CA GLN A 152 -12.52 15.50 -5.79
C GLN A 152 -12.16 14.59 -6.98
N LEU A 153 -10.94 14.03 -7.00
CA LEU A 153 -10.53 13.07 -8.03
C LEU A 153 -11.33 11.75 -7.96
N ILE A 154 -11.62 11.26 -6.76
CA ILE A 154 -12.45 10.06 -6.58
C ILE A 154 -13.87 10.34 -7.07
N GLU A 155 -14.48 11.45 -6.63
CA GLU A 155 -15.83 11.85 -7.05
C GLU A 155 -15.92 12.07 -8.56
N ALA A 156 -14.92 12.68 -9.19
CA ALA A 156 -14.86 12.88 -10.64
C ALA A 156 -14.76 11.54 -11.38
N ASN A 157 -13.88 10.64 -10.94
CA ASN A 157 -13.76 9.29 -11.50
C ASN A 157 -15.05 8.47 -11.32
N GLU A 158 -15.74 8.63 -10.19
CA GLU A 158 -17.03 7.97 -9.92
C GLU A 158 -18.15 8.47 -10.83
N LYS A 159 -18.20 9.79 -11.08
CA LYS A 159 -19.12 10.41 -12.05
C LYS A 159 -18.84 9.95 -13.48
N GLU A 160 -17.58 9.88 -13.87
CA GLU A 160 -17.16 9.45 -15.21
C GLU A 160 -17.42 7.95 -15.46
N LYS A 161 -17.24 7.11 -14.43
CA LYS A 161 -17.47 5.66 -14.52
C LYS A 161 -18.93 5.24 -14.32
N GLY A 162 -19.85 6.17 -14.02
CA GLY A 162 -21.27 5.86 -13.83
C GLY A 162 -21.56 4.83 -12.73
N LEU A 163 -20.63 4.67 -11.77
CA LEU A 163 -20.61 3.58 -10.79
C LEU A 163 -21.08 4.09 -9.42
N TYR A 164 -22.39 4.26 -9.28
CA TYR A 164 -23.08 4.48 -7.99
C TYR A 164 -22.99 3.23 -7.09
N PHE A 165 -21.82 2.90 -6.54
CA PHE A 165 -21.75 1.75 -5.62
C PHE A 165 -20.77 1.83 -4.43
N GLN A 166 -20.26 2.99 -4.03
CA GLN A 166 -19.26 2.97 -2.95
C GLN A 166 -19.28 4.14 -1.95
N SER A 167 -20.46 4.50 -1.43
CA SER A 167 -20.60 5.20 -0.13
C SER A 167 -22.05 5.18 0.42
N SER A 168 -22.74 4.03 0.34
CA SER A 168 -24.19 3.98 0.58
C SER A 168 -24.64 4.10 2.05
N PHE A 169 -23.81 4.49 3.02
CA PHE A 169 -24.25 4.58 4.43
C PHE A 169 -23.95 5.91 5.12
N ASP A 170 -23.62 6.98 4.40
CA ASP A 170 -23.30 8.27 5.05
C ASP A 170 -24.55 9.12 5.33
N SER A 171 -25.58 9.01 4.50
CA SER A 171 -26.87 9.68 4.73
C SER A 171 -27.73 8.93 5.75
N ALA A 172 -28.38 9.68 6.64
CA ALA A 172 -29.31 9.14 7.63
C ALA A 172 -30.54 8.47 6.96
N GLU A 173 -30.95 9.00 5.80
CA GLU A 173 -32.03 8.46 4.98
C GLU A 173 -31.65 7.07 4.46
N ILE A 174 -30.44 6.88 3.93
CA ILE A 174 -30.03 5.57 3.40
C ILE A 174 -29.88 4.55 4.55
N ARG A 175 -29.38 4.96 5.72
CA ARG A 175 -29.35 4.09 6.91
C ARG A 175 -30.75 3.64 7.32
N SER A 176 -31.73 4.53 7.24
CA SER A 176 -33.13 4.23 7.56
C SER A 176 -33.72 3.24 6.55
N CYS A 177 -33.50 3.47 5.25
CA CYS A 177 -33.91 2.53 4.19
C CYS A 177 -33.25 1.16 4.36
N LEU A 178 -31.97 1.12 4.70
CA LEU A 178 -31.26 -0.12 5.01
C LEU A 178 -31.93 -0.84 6.19
N GLN A 179 -32.25 -0.15 7.27
CA GLN A 179 -32.88 -0.76 8.44
C GLN A 179 -34.25 -1.36 8.10
N VAL A 180 -35.05 -0.67 7.29
CA VAL A 180 -36.33 -1.19 6.76
C VAL A 180 -36.08 -2.43 5.90
N PHE A 181 -35.16 -2.37 4.95
CA PHE A 181 -34.81 -3.52 4.11
C PHE A 181 -34.37 -4.74 4.93
N LEU A 182 -33.45 -4.56 5.89
CA LEU A 182 -32.96 -5.63 6.76
C LEU A 182 -34.08 -6.24 7.62
N SER A 183 -35.12 -5.48 7.94
CA SER A 183 -36.29 -5.96 8.70
C SER A 183 -37.14 -6.94 7.90
N MET A 184 -37.16 -6.80 6.57
CA MET A 184 -37.87 -7.70 5.66
C MET A 184 -37.12 -9.03 5.44
N LEU A 185 -35.84 -9.08 5.80
CA LEU A 185 -34.99 -10.26 5.63
C LEU A 185 -35.03 -11.20 6.83
N ASN A 186 -34.98 -12.50 6.56
CA ASN A 186 -34.75 -13.49 7.60
C ASN A 186 -33.32 -13.39 8.18
N GLU A 187 -33.07 -14.03 9.33
CA GLU A 187 -31.78 -13.94 10.03
C GLU A 187 -30.58 -14.35 9.14
N LYS A 188 -30.74 -15.42 8.34
CA LYS A 188 -29.71 -15.91 7.41
C LYS A 188 -29.44 -14.88 6.32
N GLN A 189 -30.46 -14.40 5.62
CA GLN A 189 -30.35 -13.40 4.56
C GLN A 189 -29.72 -12.10 5.07
N ARG A 190 -30.18 -11.62 6.24
CA ARG A 190 -29.67 -10.42 6.88
C ARG A 190 -28.19 -10.55 7.23
N ARG A 191 -27.80 -11.67 7.84
CA ARG A 191 -26.41 -11.96 8.17
C ARG A 191 -25.52 -12.05 6.93
N LEU A 192 -26.00 -12.70 5.86
CA LEU A 192 -25.26 -12.81 4.61
C LEU A 192 -25.09 -11.43 3.95
N TYR A 193 -26.16 -10.65 3.82
CA TYR A 193 -26.09 -9.32 3.22
C TYR A 193 -25.14 -8.39 3.99
N VAL A 194 -25.27 -8.30 5.32
CA VAL A 194 -24.38 -7.45 6.13
C VAL A 194 -22.95 -8.01 6.14
N GLY A 195 -22.78 -9.33 6.05
CA GLY A 195 -21.48 -9.96 5.84
C GLY A 195 -20.84 -9.58 4.49
N PHE A 196 -21.62 -9.49 3.43
CA PHE A 196 -21.19 -9.03 2.10
C PHE A 196 -20.80 -7.55 2.12
N GLU A 197 -21.62 -6.68 2.69
CA GLU A 197 -21.30 -5.26 2.85
C GLU A 197 -20.01 -5.07 3.69
N SER A 198 -19.78 -5.92 4.69
CA SER A 198 -18.55 -5.88 5.51
C SER A 198 -17.29 -6.14 4.67
N MET A 199 -17.38 -7.01 3.65
CA MET A 199 -16.26 -7.31 2.77
C MET A 199 -15.81 -6.08 1.98
N LYS A 200 -16.75 -5.25 1.53
CA LYS A 200 -16.44 -4.03 0.78
C LYS A 200 -15.70 -2.99 1.62
N LEU A 201 -15.95 -2.96 2.93
CA LEU A 201 -15.33 -2.02 3.88
C LEU A 201 -13.94 -2.47 4.36
N GLY A 202 -13.53 -3.72 4.13
CA GLY A 202 -12.22 -4.22 4.53
C GLY A 202 -12.04 -4.40 6.04
N ARG A 203 -10.83 -4.10 6.56
CA ARG A 203 -10.51 -4.33 8.00
C ARG A 203 -11.37 -3.42 8.87
N GLY A 204 -12.05 -4.01 9.85
CA GLY A 204 -12.98 -3.30 10.73
C GLY A 204 -14.39 -3.15 10.18
N GLY A 205 -14.67 -3.62 8.96
CA GLY A 205 -16.01 -3.58 8.35
C GLY A 205 -17.09 -4.20 9.21
N ASP A 206 -16.80 -5.31 9.91
CA ASP A 206 -17.75 -5.95 10.82
C ASP A 206 -18.15 -5.04 11.99
N LEU A 207 -17.20 -4.26 12.52
CA LEU A 207 -17.45 -3.32 13.62
C LEU A 207 -18.25 -2.11 13.15
N ILE A 208 -17.94 -1.59 11.96
CA ILE A 208 -18.64 -0.46 11.36
C ILE A 208 -20.10 -0.83 11.09
N LEU A 209 -20.33 -1.97 10.44
CA LEU A 209 -21.70 -2.43 10.16
C LEU A 209 -22.46 -2.86 11.39
N SER A 210 -21.79 -3.36 12.43
CA SER A 210 -22.43 -3.61 13.73
C SER A 210 -23.02 -2.33 14.32
N ARG A 211 -22.29 -1.20 14.25
CA ARG A 211 -22.79 0.11 14.71
C ARG A 211 -23.93 0.65 13.86
N ILE A 212 -23.90 0.44 12.54
CA ILE A 212 -24.93 0.94 11.62
C ILE A 212 -26.22 0.11 11.72
N THR A 213 -26.09 -1.21 11.77
CA THR A 213 -27.23 -2.14 11.65
C THR A 213 -27.74 -2.66 13.01
N GLY A 214 -26.98 -2.44 14.08
CA GLY A 214 -27.24 -3.03 15.40
C GLY A 214 -26.94 -4.53 15.51
N MET A 215 -26.44 -5.17 14.44
CA MET A 215 -26.13 -6.60 14.45
C MET A 215 -24.86 -6.93 15.24
N ASN A 216 -24.82 -8.11 15.86
CA ASN A 216 -23.62 -8.57 16.56
C ASN A 216 -22.46 -8.81 15.57
N VAL A 217 -21.27 -8.31 15.91
CA VAL A 217 -20.04 -8.42 15.10
C VAL A 217 -19.73 -9.86 14.70
N LYS A 218 -19.92 -10.83 15.62
CA LYS A 218 -19.68 -12.26 15.34
C LYS A 218 -20.67 -12.82 14.32
N THR A 219 -21.91 -12.34 14.35
CA THR A 219 -22.94 -12.69 13.37
C THR A 219 -22.51 -12.21 11.98
N ILE A 220 -22.11 -10.94 11.85
CA ILE A 220 -21.63 -10.38 10.58
C ILE A 220 -20.43 -11.16 10.05
N ALA A 221 -19.44 -11.41 10.93
CA ALA A 221 -18.25 -12.18 10.58
C ALA A 221 -18.58 -13.62 10.13
N ARG A 222 -19.60 -14.25 10.72
CA ARG A 222 -20.10 -15.56 10.30
C ARG A 222 -20.71 -15.51 8.89
N GLY A 223 -21.55 -14.51 8.60
CA GLY A 223 -22.11 -14.32 7.25
C GLY A 223 -21.05 -14.16 6.18
N ARG A 224 -20.03 -13.34 6.46
CA ARG A 224 -18.86 -13.18 5.58
C ARG A 224 -18.12 -14.51 5.35
N LYS A 225 -17.91 -15.31 6.40
CA LYS A 225 -17.26 -16.62 6.27
C LYS A 225 -18.10 -17.60 5.44
N GLU A 226 -19.41 -17.62 5.65
CA GLU A 226 -20.35 -18.45 4.87
C GLU A 226 -20.30 -18.07 3.38
N LEU A 227 -20.24 -16.77 3.05
CA LEU A 227 -20.06 -16.25 1.68
C LEU A 227 -18.73 -16.68 1.06
N LEU A 228 -17.61 -16.47 1.77
CA LEU A 228 -16.28 -16.82 1.27
C LEU A 228 -16.11 -18.34 1.06
N ALA A 229 -16.72 -19.15 1.93
CA ALA A 229 -16.71 -20.60 1.83
C ALA A 229 -17.65 -21.15 0.75
N HIS A 230 -18.47 -20.30 0.11
CA HIS A 230 -19.53 -20.71 -0.82
C HIS A 230 -20.53 -21.72 -0.19
N ASP A 231 -20.66 -21.71 1.15
CA ASP A 231 -21.55 -22.59 1.93
C ASP A 231 -22.96 -21.99 2.02
N ILE A 232 -23.58 -21.74 0.86
CA ILE A 232 -24.89 -21.08 0.76
C ILE A 232 -25.81 -21.90 -0.14
N SER A 233 -26.76 -22.60 0.47
CA SER A 233 -27.91 -23.15 -0.26
C SER A 233 -29.00 -22.06 -0.42
N PRO A 234 -29.43 -21.76 -1.66
CA PRO A 234 -30.48 -20.76 -1.93
C PRO A 234 -31.88 -21.25 -1.51
N ASP A 235 -32.16 -22.54 -1.63
CA ASP A 235 -33.51 -23.11 -1.42
C ASP A 235 -33.79 -23.50 0.04
N ARG A 236 -32.76 -23.50 0.89
CA ARG A 236 -32.85 -24.06 2.25
C ARG A 236 -32.51 -23.03 3.32
N ILE A 237 -33.50 -22.69 4.15
CA ILE A 237 -33.32 -21.76 5.29
C ILE A 237 -32.55 -22.43 6.44
N ARG A 238 -32.82 -23.72 6.71
CA ARG A 238 -32.22 -24.48 7.82
C ARG A 238 -31.18 -25.47 7.29
N ARG A 239 -30.13 -25.76 8.07
CA ARG A 239 -29.18 -26.84 7.76
C ARG A 239 -29.86 -28.20 7.75
N GLU A 240 -29.19 -29.18 7.15
CA GLU A 240 -29.57 -30.58 7.23
C GLU A 240 -29.66 -31.06 8.68
N GLY A 241 -30.76 -31.75 9.01
CA GLY A 241 -31.04 -32.23 10.37
C GLY A 241 -31.57 -31.20 11.38
N ALA A 242 -31.63 -29.90 11.06
CA ALA A 242 -32.09 -28.86 11.99
C ALA A 242 -33.63 -28.65 12.02
N GLY A 243 -34.39 -29.67 11.60
CA GLY A 243 -35.86 -29.68 11.65
C GLY A 243 -36.38 -30.06 13.04
N ARG A 244 -37.65 -29.78 13.32
CA ARG A 244 -38.31 -30.34 14.51
C ARG A 244 -38.42 -31.86 14.29
N PRO A 245 -38.00 -32.71 15.25
CA PRO A 245 -38.14 -34.16 15.10
C PRO A 245 -39.59 -34.52 14.79
N ALA A 246 -39.80 -35.42 13.82
CA ALA A 246 -41.14 -35.89 13.50
C ALA A 246 -41.77 -36.52 14.75
N ILE A 247 -43.01 -36.11 15.07
CA ILE A 247 -43.78 -36.73 16.15
C ILE A 247 -44.01 -38.19 15.75
N LYS A 248 -43.43 -39.12 16.50
CA LYS A 248 -43.77 -40.54 16.35
C LYS A 248 -45.24 -40.71 16.73
N LYS A 249 -46.09 -41.09 15.78
CA LYS A 249 -47.42 -41.61 16.10
C LYS A 249 -47.21 -43.01 16.68
N ASN A 250 -47.72 -43.23 17.90
CA ASN A 250 -47.95 -44.57 18.44
C ASN A 250 -49.12 -45.22 17.71
#